data_AF-L1MEH8-F1
#
_entry.id   AF-L1MEH8-F1
#
_cell.length_a   1.000
_cell.length_b   1.000
_cell.length_c   1.000
_cell.angle_alpha   90.00
_cell.angle_beta   90.00
_cell.angle_gamma   90.00
#
_symmetry.space_group_name_H-M   'P 1'
#
loop_
_entity.id
_entity.type
_entity.pdbx_description
1 polymer ?
#
loop_
_entity_poly.entity_id
_entity_poly.type
_entity_poly.pdbx_seq_one_letter_code
_entity_poly.pdbx_strand_id
1 'polypeptide(L)'
;MKVQRRFSVSSSILNILQSVYVADDGKLGYVLGQECSAENFDEMQSRLSQAIYSNFHAGMRRVAPAEEISFHRGDKEVEELIRNATSVDHFEEEVQKAQYQNHLNSEDVTIAVIDGIKVSIPTNSITRDETEYVTVRRSSLNYRLSLGFTYYRNQYPPTIATPLLRVYRWASRPEELLTSWSALIDLGERGRFPLQMKMLSERESYPRNDALVVYISGSGLQFLEEIVHLLSTENTVATTSLFARKVANGVSLAWEPHDPASYRKQLSFGEHRSEQLARGVIRSIRDSIPVASAIRATLLQGNIDPSNPSRNLTSPSLGLCL
;
A
#
# COMPACT_ATOMS: atom_id res chain seq x y z
N MET A 1 -38.08 17.32 15.81
CA MET A 1 -37.99 16.03 15.06
C MET A 1 -36.83 16.10 14.08
N LYS A 2 -35.68 15.51 14.40
CA LYS A 2 -34.52 15.41 13.50
C LYS A 2 -34.58 14.08 12.76
N VAL A 3 -35.05 14.09 11.52
CA VAL A 3 -35.03 12.92 10.62
C VAL A 3 -34.29 13.31 9.35
N GLN A 4 -32.97 13.09 9.34
CA GLN A 4 -32.16 12.91 8.12
C GLN A 4 -30.75 12.40 8.50
N ARG A 5 -30.65 11.13 8.92
CA ARG A 5 -29.42 10.33 8.75
C ARG A 5 -29.77 9.19 7.80
N ARG A 6 -29.98 9.51 6.52
CA ARG A 6 -30.27 8.50 5.48
C ARG A 6 -28.94 8.01 4.89
N PHE A 7 -28.52 6.81 5.27
CA PHE A 7 -27.80 5.85 4.41
C PHE A 7 -26.63 6.38 3.54
N SER A 8 -25.82 7.34 4.00
CA SER A 8 -24.83 7.97 3.12
C SER A 8 -23.52 7.18 3.04
N VAL A 9 -23.14 6.78 1.83
CA VAL A 9 -21.74 6.56 1.44
C VAL A 9 -21.06 7.91 1.19
N SER A 10 -19.73 7.96 1.29
CA SER A 10 -18.95 9.19 1.11
C SER A 10 -19.11 9.78 -0.30
N SER A 11 -18.91 11.10 -0.44
CA SER A 11 -18.92 11.76 -1.75
C SER A 11 -17.85 11.21 -2.70
N SER A 12 -16.69 10.81 -2.19
CA SER A 12 -15.64 10.21 -3.03
C SER A 12 -16.07 8.85 -3.60
N ILE A 13 -16.80 8.04 -2.83
CA ILE A 13 -17.41 6.80 -3.34
C ILE A 13 -18.47 7.13 -4.40
N LEU A 14 -19.35 8.11 -4.15
CA LEU A 14 -20.36 8.51 -5.13
C LEU A 14 -19.72 8.97 -6.45
N ASN A 15 -18.61 9.71 -6.40
CA ASN A 15 -17.87 10.13 -7.59
C ASN A 15 -17.32 8.94 -8.38
N ILE A 16 -16.83 7.89 -7.71
CA ILE A 16 -16.42 6.66 -8.39
C ILE A 16 -17.62 6.03 -9.11
N LEU A 17 -18.76 5.92 -8.42
CA LEU A 17 -19.96 5.26 -8.98
C LEU A 17 -20.56 5.98 -10.17
N GLN A 18 -20.42 7.30 -10.27
CA GLN A 18 -20.83 8.05 -11.46
C GLN A 18 -20.06 7.63 -12.72
N SER A 19 -18.90 6.98 -12.55
CA SER A 19 -18.02 6.54 -13.63
C SER A 19 -18.03 5.02 -13.83
N VAL A 20 -18.88 4.29 -13.10
CA VAL A 20 -18.96 2.82 -13.15
C VAL A 20 -20.33 2.40 -13.65
N TYR A 21 -20.33 1.53 -14.66
CA TYR A 21 -21.53 0.87 -15.16
C TYR A 21 -21.25 -0.63 -15.32
N VAL A 22 -22.24 -1.47 -15.03
CA VAL A 22 -22.22 -2.90 -15.35
C VAL A 22 -23.62 -3.27 -15.83
N ALA A 23 -23.70 -3.97 -16.94
CA ALA A 23 -24.95 -4.46 -17.52
C ALA A 23 -25.59 -5.53 -16.62
N ASP A 24 -26.91 -5.69 -16.73
CA ASP A 24 -27.69 -6.58 -15.87
C ASP A 24 -27.29 -8.06 -15.99
N ASP A 25 -26.71 -8.46 -17.14
CA ASP A 25 -26.21 -9.81 -17.38
C ASP A 25 -24.82 -10.07 -16.76
N GLY A 26 -24.17 -9.02 -16.23
CA GLY A 26 -22.84 -9.08 -15.63
C GLY A 26 -21.71 -9.31 -16.63
N LYS A 27 -21.96 -9.22 -17.95
CA LYS A 27 -20.97 -9.55 -18.98
C LYS A 27 -20.28 -8.35 -19.58
N LEU A 28 -20.89 -7.16 -19.46
CA LEU A 28 -20.34 -5.92 -19.98
C LEU A 28 -20.30 -4.86 -18.87
N GLY A 29 -19.20 -4.13 -18.77
CA GLY A 29 -19.03 -3.04 -17.83
C GLY A 29 -18.18 -1.91 -18.39
N TYR A 30 -18.27 -0.75 -17.77
CA TYR A 30 -17.48 0.44 -18.10
C TYR A 30 -16.94 1.10 -16.84
N VAL A 31 -15.68 1.50 -16.87
CA VAL A 31 -15.04 2.35 -15.84
C VAL A 31 -14.40 3.54 -16.53
N LEU A 32 -14.88 4.76 -16.25
CA LEU A 32 -14.47 5.99 -16.96
C LEU A 32 -14.60 5.86 -18.49
N GLY A 33 -15.62 5.14 -18.95
CA GLY A 33 -15.85 4.86 -20.38
C GLY A 33 -14.94 3.79 -20.98
N GLN A 34 -14.02 3.19 -20.21
CA GLN A 34 -13.23 2.05 -20.66
C GLN A 34 -14.03 0.76 -20.46
N GLU A 35 -14.17 -0.01 -21.53
CA GLU A 35 -14.92 -1.27 -21.52
C GLU A 35 -14.17 -2.37 -20.76
N CYS A 36 -14.91 -3.18 -19.99
CA CYS A 36 -14.48 -4.48 -19.53
C CYS A 36 -15.57 -5.52 -19.84
N SER A 37 -15.21 -6.58 -20.56
CA SER A 37 -16.06 -7.75 -20.79
C SER A 37 -15.78 -8.83 -19.74
N ALA A 38 -16.71 -9.73 -19.48
CA ALA A 38 -16.51 -10.91 -18.62
C ALA A 38 -17.50 -12.02 -19.00
N GLU A 39 -17.18 -13.28 -18.66
CA GLU A 39 -18.08 -14.41 -18.91
C GLU A 39 -19.16 -14.56 -17.82
N ASN A 40 -18.89 -14.05 -16.63
CA ASN A 40 -19.76 -14.15 -15.46
C ASN A 40 -19.51 -13.03 -14.43
N PHE A 41 -20.37 -12.94 -13.42
CA PHE A 41 -20.30 -11.93 -12.36
C PHE A 41 -19.00 -11.97 -11.54
N ASP A 42 -18.42 -13.15 -11.28
CA ASP A 42 -17.20 -13.26 -10.48
C ASP A 42 -15.99 -12.69 -11.23
N GLU A 43 -15.90 -13.01 -12.53
CA GLU A 43 -14.89 -12.43 -13.41
C GLU A 43 -15.11 -10.92 -13.56
N MET A 44 -16.35 -10.47 -13.76
CA MET A 44 -16.68 -9.05 -13.82
C MET A 44 -16.29 -8.31 -12.54
N GLN A 45 -16.55 -8.91 -11.37
CA GLN A 45 -16.13 -8.33 -10.08
C GLN A 45 -14.61 -8.15 -10.01
N SER A 46 -13.84 -9.15 -10.45
CA SER A 46 -12.38 -9.08 -10.48
C SER A 46 -11.88 -7.96 -11.40
N ARG A 47 -12.39 -7.92 -12.64
CA ARG A 47 -12.03 -6.89 -13.63
C ARG A 47 -12.44 -5.48 -13.16
N LEU A 48 -13.63 -5.34 -12.59
CA LEU A 48 -14.11 -4.08 -12.03
C LEU A 48 -13.25 -3.62 -10.85
N SER A 49 -12.87 -4.54 -9.94
CA SER A 49 -11.97 -4.24 -8.84
C SER A 49 -10.63 -3.70 -9.33
N GLN A 50 -10.02 -4.35 -10.33
CA GLN A 50 -8.77 -3.91 -10.93
C GLN A 50 -8.89 -2.55 -11.64
N ALA A 51 -9.98 -2.34 -12.38
CA ALA A 51 -10.23 -1.06 -13.07
C ALA A 51 -10.46 0.08 -12.08
N ILE A 52 -11.20 -0.17 -10.99
CA ILE A 52 -11.41 0.80 -9.90
C ILE A 52 -10.09 1.13 -9.22
N TYR A 53 -9.28 0.12 -8.90
CA TYR A 53 -7.95 0.30 -8.29
C TYR A 53 -7.06 1.17 -9.18
N SER A 54 -6.91 0.80 -10.45
CA SER A 54 -5.99 1.44 -11.37
C SER A 54 -6.34 2.91 -11.59
N ASN A 55 -7.63 3.21 -11.77
CA ASN A 55 -8.09 4.56 -12.09
C ASN A 55 -8.26 5.47 -10.86
N PHE A 56 -8.85 4.97 -9.76
CA PHE A 56 -9.25 5.82 -8.64
C PHE A 56 -8.34 5.73 -7.42
N HIS A 57 -7.55 4.65 -7.28
CA HIS A 57 -6.51 4.56 -6.26
C HIS A 57 -5.14 4.93 -6.84
N ALA A 58 -4.61 4.09 -7.75
CA ALA A 58 -3.27 4.27 -8.30
C ALA A 58 -3.16 5.51 -9.20
N GLY A 59 -4.25 5.89 -9.89
CA GLY A 59 -4.27 7.06 -10.76
C GLY A 59 -3.60 6.84 -12.12
N MET A 60 -3.52 5.58 -12.57
CA MET A 60 -3.01 5.21 -13.89
C MET A 60 -3.99 5.71 -14.96
N ARG A 61 -3.78 6.93 -15.47
CA ARG A 61 -4.57 7.44 -16.59
C ARG A 61 -4.09 6.76 -17.87
N ARG A 62 -4.86 5.78 -18.33
CA ARG A 62 -4.59 4.81 -19.42
C ARG A 62 -3.74 3.63 -18.96
N VAL A 63 -4.44 2.55 -18.63
CA VAL A 63 -3.87 1.19 -18.64
C VAL A 63 -3.63 0.88 -20.12
N ALA A 64 -2.37 0.84 -20.57
CA ALA A 64 -2.04 0.02 -21.74
C ALA A 64 -2.59 -1.39 -21.48
N PRO A 65 -3.12 -2.12 -22.48
CA PRO A 65 -3.67 -3.46 -22.26
C PRO A 65 -2.78 -4.26 -21.32
N ALA A 66 -3.35 -5.02 -20.37
CA ALA A 66 -2.61 -5.67 -19.28
C ALA A 66 -1.42 -6.55 -19.75
N GLU A 67 -1.37 -6.86 -21.04
CA GLU A 67 -0.31 -7.58 -21.74
C GLU A 67 0.97 -6.75 -21.98
N GLU A 68 0.92 -5.41 -21.91
CA GLU A 68 2.07 -4.53 -22.20
C GLU A 68 2.82 -4.04 -20.94
N ILE A 69 2.20 -4.01 -19.76
CA ILE A 69 2.89 -3.57 -18.53
C ILE A 69 3.63 -4.75 -17.92
N SER A 70 4.86 -4.96 -18.38
CA SER A 70 5.74 -6.00 -17.83
C SER A 70 6.36 -5.53 -16.51
N PHE A 71 5.60 -5.61 -15.41
CA PHE A 71 6.07 -5.42 -14.01
C PHE A 71 7.19 -6.40 -13.59
N HIS A 72 7.76 -7.14 -14.54
CA HIS A 72 8.63 -8.30 -14.31
C HIS A 72 10.09 -8.05 -14.69
N ARG A 73 10.41 -6.97 -15.42
CA ARG A 73 11.81 -6.71 -15.82
C ARG A 73 12.60 -5.88 -14.80
N GLY A 74 11.93 -5.06 -13.98
CA GLY A 74 12.57 -4.10 -13.08
C GLY A 74 13.28 -2.98 -13.87
N ASP A 75 13.15 -1.74 -13.43
CA ASP A 75 13.83 -0.59 -14.05
C ASP A 75 15.13 -0.31 -13.28
N LYS A 76 16.22 -0.91 -13.74
CA LYS A 76 17.53 -0.81 -13.07
C LYS A 76 18.03 0.63 -12.93
N GLU A 77 17.66 1.51 -13.86
CA GLU A 77 18.07 2.91 -13.78
C GLU A 77 17.36 3.61 -12.63
N VAL A 78 16.06 3.38 -12.47
CA VAL A 78 15.29 3.93 -11.35
C VAL A 78 15.71 3.30 -10.02
N GLU A 79 15.92 1.98 -9.98
CA GLU A 79 16.44 1.30 -8.80
C GLU A 79 17.80 1.89 -8.34
N GLU A 80 18.68 2.21 -9.29
CA GLU A 80 19.97 2.82 -9.00
C GLU A 80 19.83 4.28 -8.53
N LEU A 81 18.88 5.05 -9.05
CA LEU A 81 18.55 6.38 -8.52
C LEU A 81 18.10 6.31 -7.06
N ILE A 82 17.22 5.35 -6.73
CA ILE A 82 16.72 5.13 -5.37
C ILE A 82 17.87 4.71 -4.45
N ARG A 83 18.72 3.78 -4.90
CA ARG A 83 19.92 3.35 -4.16
C ARG A 83 20.82 4.54 -3.83
N ASN A 84 21.15 5.37 -4.82
CA ASN A 84 22.03 6.53 -4.64
C ASN A 84 21.42 7.60 -3.73
N ALA A 85 20.08 7.69 -3.65
CA ALA A 85 19.38 8.58 -2.72
C ALA A 85 19.21 7.99 -1.29
N THR A 86 19.67 6.76 -1.04
CA THR A 86 19.51 6.07 0.25
C THR A 86 20.75 6.24 1.12
N SER A 87 20.69 7.12 2.12
CA SER A 87 21.81 7.43 3.02
C SER A 87 22.16 6.29 3.99
N VAL A 88 21.18 5.45 4.35
CA VAL A 88 21.37 4.28 5.23
C VAL A 88 20.85 3.03 4.53
N ASP A 89 21.74 2.31 3.86
CA ASP A 89 21.40 1.18 3.00
C ASP A 89 21.51 -0.19 3.69
N HIS A 90 22.01 -0.23 4.93
CA HIS A 90 22.05 -1.43 5.76
C HIS A 90 21.74 -1.13 7.22
N PHE A 91 21.31 -2.16 7.95
CA PHE A 91 21.20 -2.15 9.40
C PHE A 91 21.63 -3.49 10.00
N GLU A 92 21.89 -3.50 11.29
CA GLU A 92 22.16 -4.71 12.06
C GLU A 92 20.90 -5.16 12.80
N GLU A 93 20.64 -6.46 12.77
CA GLU A 93 19.50 -7.08 13.47
C GLU A 93 19.97 -8.31 14.22
N GLU A 94 19.60 -8.40 15.50
CA GLU A 94 19.77 -9.62 16.28
C GLU A 94 18.63 -10.59 15.96
N VAL A 95 18.98 -11.80 15.55
CA VAL A 95 18.01 -12.83 15.14
C VAL A 95 18.32 -14.15 15.83
N GLN A 96 17.28 -14.89 16.19
CA GLN A 96 17.42 -16.16 16.90
C GLN A 96 18.03 -17.22 15.99
N LYS A 97 19.05 -17.96 16.46
CA LYS A 97 19.54 -19.13 15.76
C LYS A 97 18.48 -20.22 15.77
N ALA A 98 18.23 -20.82 14.61
CA ALA A 98 17.42 -22.02 14.55
C ALA A 98 18.30 -23.22 14.95
N GLN A 99 17.94 -23.92 16.02
CA GLN A 99 18.55 -25.21 16.32
C GLN A 99 18.22 -26.16 15.16
N TYR A 100 19.24 -26.51 14.39
CA TYR A 100 19.13 -27.44 13.28
C TYR A 100 20.21 -28.50 13.39
N GLN A 101 19.80 -29.77 13.45
CA GLN A 101 20.73 -30.88 13.28
C GLN A 101 21.06 -30.96 11.78
N ASN A 102 22.27 -30.54 11.41
CA ASN A 102 22.72 -30.53 10.03
C ASN A 102 22.75 -31.96 9.47
N HIS A 103 21.94 -32.21 8.43
CA HIS A 103 22.22 -33.27 7.45
C HIS A 103 22.90 -32.73 6.18
N LEU A 104 23.11 -31.41 6.12
CA LEU A 104 23.80 -30.72 5.02
C LEU A 104 25.09 -30.12 5.57
N ASN A 105 26.21 -30.78 5.26
CA ASN A 105 27.56 -30.30 5.58
C ASN A 105 27.92 -29.05 4.75
N SER A 106 27.32 -27.90 5.02
CA SER A 106 27.84 -26.62 4.53
C SER A 106 28.24 -25.75 5.71
N GLU A 107 29.55 -25.67 5.96
CA GLU A 107 30.15 -24.87 7.06
C GLU A 107 29.98 -23.35 6.86
N ASP A 108 29.48 -22.91 5.70
CA ASP A 108 29.42 -21.50 5.29
C ASP A 108 28.09 -20.79 5.58
N VAL A 109 27.16 -21.43 6.30
CA VAL A 109 25.85 -20.84 6.59
C VAL A 109 25.38 -21.09 8.03
N THR A 110 24.73 -20.08 8.60
CA THR A 110 23.97 -20.19 9.86
C THR A 110 22.49 -20.13 9.56
N ILE A 111 21.69 -21.03 10.15
CA ILE A 111 20.23 -20.94 10.05
C ILE A 111 19.71 -20.06 11.19
N ALA A 112 18.98 -19.00 10.87
CA ALA A 112 18.32 -18.15 11.85
C ALA A 112 16.83 -17.96 11.53
N VAL A 113 16.07 -17.51 12.52
CA VAL A 113 14.64 -17.20 12.38
C VAL A 113 14.49 -15.69 12.17
N ILE A 114 14.05 -15.31 10.98
CA ILE A 114 13.76 -13.92 10.60
C ILE A 114 12.29 -13.83 10.24
N ASP A 115 11.56 -12.91 10.88
CA ASP A 115 10.13 -12.69 10.61
C ASP A 115 9.30 -14.00 10.69
N GLY A 116 9.70 -14.91 11.60
CA GLY A 116 9.06 -16.22 11.81
C GLY A 116 9.44 -17.31 10.80
N ILE A 117 10.34 -17.02 9.86
CA ILE A 117 10.80 -17.92 8.81
C ILE A 117 12.24 -18.35 9.08
N LYS A 118 12.56 -19.63 8.90
CA LYS A 118 13.94 -20.12 8.94
C LYS A 118 14.66 -19.74 7.65
N VAL A 119 15.76 -18.99 7.78
CA VAL A 119 16.54 -18.47 6.67
C VAL A 119 17.99 -18.96 6.81
N SER A 120 18.57 -19.38 5.69
CA SER A 120 20.00 -19.66 5.60
C SER A 120 20.77 -18.35 5.40
N ILE A 121 21.66 -18.03 6.33
CA ILE A 121 22.41 -16.78 6.36
C ILE A 121 23.89 -17.08 6.09
N PRO A 122 24.46 -16.56 5.00
CA PRO A 122 25.88 -16.67 4.73
C PRO A 122 26.71 -16.10 5.89
N THR A 123 27.78 -16.78 6.28
CA THR A 123 28.62 -16.36 7.42
C THR A 123 29.19 -14.95 7.26
N ASN A 124 29.43 -14.49 6.02
CA ASN A 124 29.90 -13.12 5.74
C ASN A 124 28.85 -12.01 6.01
N SER A 125 27.59 -12.38 6.24
CA SER A 125 26.51 -11.46 6.63
C SER A 125 26.38 -11.36 8.16
N ILE A 126 27.11 -12.19 8.91
CA ILE A 126 27.08 -12.24 10.37
C ILE A 126 28.15 -11.30 10.92
N THR A 127 27.74 -10.32 11.74
CA THR A 127 28.65 -9.37 12.39
C THR A 127 28.95 -9.75 13.84
N ARG A 128 28.06 -10.53 14.47
CA ARG A 128 28.30 -11.15 15.78
C ARG A 128 27.67 -12.53 15.84
N ASP A 129 28.40 -13.47 16.42
CA ASP A 129 27.97 -14.86 16.54
C ASP A 129 27.95 -15.29 18.02
N GLU A 130 26.76 -15.50 18.58
CA GLU A 130 26.54 -15.94 19.96
C GLU A 130 25.85 -17.31 20.00
N THR A 131 25.79 -17.97 21.16
CA THR A 131 25.26 -19.36 21.24
C THR A 131 23.81 -19.49 20.75
N GLU A 132 22.96 -18.52 21.08
CA GLU A 132 21.51 -18.56 20.79
C GLU A 132 21.06 -17.56 19.73
N TYR A 133 21.88 -16.56 19.44
CA TYR A 133 21.55 -15.45 18.54
C TYR A 133 22.73 -15.14 17.61
N VAL A 134 22.41 -14.52 16.48
CA VAL A 134 23.41 -13.89 15.61
C VAL A 134 22.98 -12.47 15.30
N THR A 135 23.95 -11.56 15.21
CA THR A 135 23.72 -10.24 14.62
C THR A 135 24.01 -10.32 13.13
N VAL A 136 23.03 -9.94 12.32
CA VAL A 136 23.11 -10.02 10.86
C VAL A 136 23.04 -8.63 10.25
N ARG A 137 23.93 -8.36 9.31
CA ARG A 137 23.88 -7.17 8.47
C ARG A 137 22.84 -7.39 7.37
N ARG A 138 21.78 -6.60 7.37
CA ARG A 138 20.70 -6.67 6.38
C ARG A 138 20.69 -5.41 5.52
N SER A 139 20.32 -5.59 4.25
CA SER A 139 19.99 -4.46 3.38
C SER A 139 18.71 -3.78 3.87
N SER A 140 18.75 -2.46 3.98
CA SER A 140 17.57 -1.61 4.19
C SER A 140 16.66 -1.63 2.97
N LEU A 141 17.21 -1.88 1.77
CA LEU A 141 16.50 -1.88 0.49
C LEU A 141 16.13 -3.30 0.03
N ASN A 142 14.91 -3.43 -0.50
CA ASN A 142 14.40 -4.65 -1.12
C ASN A 142 13.59 -4.35 -2.39
N TYR A 143 14.04 -4.83 -3.55
CA TYR A 143 13.46 -4.48 -4.86
C TYR A 143 12.23 -5.30 -5.27
N ARG A 144 11.87 -6.35 -4.52
CA ARG A 144 10.86 -7.33 -4.95
C ARG A 144 9.87 -7.77 -3.87
N LEU A 145 9.80 -7.04 -2.75
CA LEU A 145 8.77 -7.28 -1.72
C LEU A 145 7.39 -6.82 -2.17
N SER A 146 7.33 -5.82 -3.06
CA SER A 146 6.12 -5.34 -3.72
C SER A 146 6.47 -5.16 -5.19
N LEU A 147 5.85 -5.92 -6.09
CA LEU A 147 6.14 -5.85 -7.53
C LEU A 147 6.04 -4.40 -8.03
N GLY A 148 7.05 -3.95 -8.79
CA GLY A 148 7.18 -2.58 -9.29
C GLY A 148 7.63 -1.54 -8.26
N PHE A 149 8.00 -1.92 -7.04
CA PHE A 149 8.45 -0.99 -6.00
C PHE A 149 9.77 -1.41 -5.34
N THR A 150 10.61 -0.42 -5.04
CA THR A 150 11.71 -0.56 -4.07
C THR A 150 11.18 -0.27 -2.68
N TYR A 151 11.32 -1.24 -1.79
CA TYR A 151 10.95 -1.12 -0.37
C TYR A 151 12.16 -0.75 0.48
N TYR A 152 11.95 0.13 1.45
CA TYR A 152 12.91 0.53 2.46
C TYR A 152 12.35 0.26 3.86
N ARG A 153 13.21 -0.24 4.74
CA ARG A 153 13.01 -0.19 6.19
C ARG A 153 14.29 0.22 6.90
N ASN A 154 14.17 0.93 8.00
CA ASN A 154 15.30 1.20 8.88
C ASN A 154 15.46 0.15 9.98
N GLN A 155 16.42 0.38 10.87
CA GLN A 155 16.78 -0.52 11.98
C GLN A 155 15.73 -0.61 13.09
N TYR A 156 14.78 0.33 13.16
CA TYR A 156 13.83 0.39 14.26
C TYR A 156 12.61 -0.50 13.96
N PRO A 157 12.34 -1.54 14.77
CA PRO A 157 11.28 -2.49 14.49
C PRO A 157 9.89 -1.86 14.70
N PRO A 158 8.90 -2.16 13.85
CA PRO A 158 7.53 -1.68 14.05
C PRO A 158 6.94 -2.27 15.34
N THR A 159 6.15 -1.48 16.06
CA THR A 159 5.39 -1.99 17.21
C THR A 159 4.19 -2.80 16.70
N ILE A 160 4.25 -4.14 16.84
CA ILE A 160 3.29 -5.11 16.27
C ILE A 160 1.82 -4.79 16.62
N ALA A 161 1.55 -4.23 17.80
CA ALA A 161 0.20 -3.95 18.27
C ALA A 161 -0.36 -2.57 17.84
N THR A 162 0.40 -1.76 17.11
CA THR A 162 -0.02 -0.39 16.78
C THR A 162 -0.66 -0.31 15.39
N PRO A 163 -1.82 0.37 15.25
CA PRO A 163 -2.42 0.63 13.95
C PRO A 163 -1.42 1.35 13.02
N LEU A 164 -1.35 0.87 11.77
CA LEU A 164 -0.44 1.41 10.76
C LEU A 164 -1.16 2.44 9.88
N LEU A 165 -0.59 3.63 9.75
CA LEU A 165 -1.06 4.70 8.88
C LEU A 165 -0.20 4.73 7.61
N ARG A 166 -0.84 4.84 6.45
CA ARG A 166 -0.19 5.03 5.16
C ARG A 166 -0.27 6.49 4.74
N VAL A 167 0.86 7.07 4.35
CA VAL A 167 0.97 8.38 3.71
C VAL A 167 1.40 8.17 2.27
N TYR A 168 0.55 8.58 1.34
CA TYR A 168 0.79 8.45 -0.09
C TYR A 168 1.26 9.78 -0.67
N ARG A 169 2.26 9.74 -1.53
CA ARG A 169 2.68 10.85 -2.37
C ARG A 169 2.53 10.50 -3.84
N TRP A 170 1.82 11.38 -4.54
CA TRP A 170 1.76 11.39 -5.99
C TRP A 170 3.06 11.91 -6.60
N ALA A 171 3.46 11.35 -7.73
CA ALA A 171 4.52 11.90 -8.57
C ALA A 171 4.30 11.59 -10.05
N SER A 172 4.86 12.45 -10.90
CA SER A 172 4.80 12.27 -12.36
C SER A 172 5.99 11.50 -12.94
N ARG A 173 7.07 11.39 -12.16
CA ARG A 173 8.32 10.73 -12.52
C ARG A 173 9.14 10.43 -11.25
N PRO A 174 10.08 9.48 -11.28
CA PRO A 174 10.84 9.06 -10.10
C PRO A 174 11.70 10.18 -9.49
N GLU A 175 12.25 11.08 -10.31
CA GLU A 175 13.16 12.15 -9.84
C GLU A 175 12.50 13.10 -8.84
N GLU A 176 11.17 13.27 -8.93
CA GLU A 176 10.41 14.14 -8.02
C GLU A 176 10.38 13.58 -6.58
N LEU A 177 10.71 12.32 -6.37
CA LEU A 177 10.60 11.65 -5.08
C LEU A 177 11.92 11.56 -4.34
N LEU A 178 13.06 11.67 -5.02
CA LEU A 178 14.39 11.37 -4.46
C LEU A 178 14.75 12.26 -3.27
N THR A 179 14.44 13.56 -3.34
CA THR A 179 14.67 14.49 -2.22
C THR A 179 13.84 14.12 -0.99
N SER A 180 12.55 13.80 -1.18
CA SER A 180 11.67 13.41 -0.08
C SER A 180 12.02 12.04 0.47
N TRP A 181 12.44 11.10 -0.38
CA TRP A 181 12.96 9.80 0.01
C TRP A 181 14.14 9.93 0.96
N SER A 182 15.17 10.68 0.56
CA SER A 182 16.36 10.92 1.39
C SER A 182 16.01 11.66 2.69
N ALA A 183 15.20 12.72 2.61
CA ALA A 183 14.81 13.49 3.78
C ALA A 183 13.99 12.67 4.80
N LEU A 184 13.16 11.74 4.34
CA LEU A 184 12.42 10.83 5.21
C LEU A 184 13.34 9.83 5.92
N ILE A 185 14.37 9.31 5.24
CA ILE A 185 15.38 8.45 5.87
C ILE A 185 16.08 9.22 6.99
N ASP A 186 16.56 10.43 6.69
CA ASP A 186 17.24 11.25 7.68
C ASP A 186 16.34 11.62 8.86
N LEU A 187 15.04 11.83 8.62
CA LEU A 187 14.03 12.02 9.66
C LEU A 187 13.84 10.76 10.50
N GLY A 188 13.76 9.58 9.88
CA GLY A 188 13.63 8.29 10.56
C GLY A 188 14.82 8.00 11.48
N GLU A 189 16.03 8.26 11.02
CA GLU A 189 17.26 8.07 11.80
C GLU A 189 17.39 9.09 12.93
N ARG A 190 17.14 10.38 12.66
CA ARG A 190 17.17 11.43 13.68
C ARG A 190 16.09 11.22 14.74
N GLY A 191 14.88 10.86 14.30
CA GLY A 191 13.71 10.67 15.15
C GLY A 191 13.64 9.31 15.83
N ARG A 192 14.50 8.37 15.43
CA ARG A 192 14.60 7.00 15.98
C ARG A 192 13.27 6.25 16.06
N PHE A 193 12.49 6.32 14.99
CA PHE A 193 11.20 5.63 14.90
C PHE A 193 11.18 4.61 13.76
N PRO A 194 10.29 3.60 13.82
CA PRO A 194 10.13 2.63 12.75
C PRO A 194 9.69 3.31 11.46
N LEU A 195 10.57 3.35 10.48
CA LEU A 195 10.29 3.89 9.16
C LEU A 195 10.26 2.74 8.16
N GLN A 196 9.11 2.58 7.54
CA GLN A 196 8.93 1.71 6.39
C GLN A 196 8.36 2.54 5.27
N MET A 197 8.89 2.38 4.06
CA MET A 197 8.36 3.06 2.90
C MET A 197 8.63 2.27 1.63
N LYS A 198 7.90 2.59 0.57
CA LYS A 198 8.18 2.06 -0.76
C LYS A 198 8.04 3.13 -1.81
N MET A 199 8.93 3.10 -2.78
CA MET A 199 8.92 3.98 -3.94
C MET A 199 8.74 3.15 -5.20
N LEU A 200 7.87 3.61 -6.10
CA LEU A 200 7.68 3.01 -7.40
C LEU A 200 9.02 3.02 -8.14
N SER A 201 9.42 1.86 -8.65
CA SER A 201 10.73 1.65 -9.26
C SER A 201 10.63 1.25 -10.72
N GLU A 202 9.60 1.76 -11.41
CA GLU A 202 9.35 1.54 -12.82
C GLU A 202 8.89 2.84 -13.47
N ARG A 203 9.72 3.43 -14.33
CA ARG A 203 9.43 4.75 -14.92
C ARG A 203 8.14 4.78 -15.73
N GLU A 204 7.85 3.70 -16.45
CA GLU A 204 6.64 3.57 -17.29
C GLU A 204 5.34 3.49 -16.47
N SER A 205 5.45 3.16 -15.19
CA SER A 205 4.30 3.11 -14.29
C SER A 205 3.91 4.49 -13.73
N TYR A 206 4.64 5.57 -14.04
CA TYR A 206 4.25 6.94 -13.66
C TYR A 206 3.32 7.57 -14.72
N PRO A 207 2.44 8.52 -14.34
CA PRO A 207 2.22 9.11 -13.02
C PRO A 207 1.37 8.21 -12.11
N ARG A 208 1.62 8.25 -10.79
CA ARG A 208 0.83 7.50 -9.79
C ARG A 208 0.60 8.27 -8.50
N ASN A 209 -0.59 8.10 -7.91
CA ASN A 209 -0.98 8.63 -6.61
C ASN A 209 -0.26 7.95 -5.43
N ASP A 210 0.19 6.71 -5.63
CA ASP A 210 0.90 5.90 -4.65
C ASP A 210 2.37 5.68 -5.06
N ALA A 211 2.97 6.65 -5.76
CA ALA A 211 4.33 6.57 -6.26
C ALA A 211 5.38 6.53 -5.13
N LEU A 212 5.09 7.12 -3.97
CA LEU A 212 5.78 6.88 -2.71
C LEU A 212 4.74 6.63 -1.61
N VAL A 213 4.94 5.58 -0.82
CA VAL A 213 4.08 5.24 0.32
C VAL A 213 4.94 5.11 1.56
N VAL A 214 4.64 5.89 2.60
CA VAL A 214 5.27 5.82 3.92
C VAL A 214 4.30 5.15 4.88
N TYR A 215 4.80 4.19 5.66
CA TYR A 215 4.06 3.48 6.68
C TYR A 215 4.53 3.96 8.04
N ILE A 216 3.60 4.47 8.83
CA ILE A 216 3.86 5.11 10.12
C ILE A 216 3.05 4.40 11.20
N SER A 217 3.70 4.03 12.29
CA SER A 217 3.05 3.48 13.47
C SER A 217 3.74 3.96 14.75
N GLY A 218 3.12 3.71 15.90
CA GLY A 218 3.68 4.00 17.21
C GLY A 218 4.26 5.42 17.34
N SER A 219 5.52 5.52 17.74
CA SER A 219 6.25 6.78 17.93
C SER A 219 6.42 7.60 16.65
N GLY A 220 6.30 6.99 15.46
CA GLY A 220 6.39 7.71 14.19
C GLY A 220 5.24 8.69 13.96
N LEU A 221 4.08 8.47 14.60
CA LEU A 221 2.90 9.33 14.42
C LEU A 221 3.13 10.78 14.90
N GLN A 222 4.08 11.01 15.82
CA GLN A 222 4.44 12.36 16.26
C GLN A 222 5.11 13.20 15.16
N PHE A 223 5.68 12.55 14.13
CA PHE A 223 6.34 13.20 13.00
C PHE A 223 5.42 13.36 11.78
N LEU A 224 4.12 13.06 11.92
CA LEU A 224 3.20 13.03 10.79
C LEU A 224 3.08 14.39 10.06
N GLU A 225 3.08 15.51 10.78
CA GLU A 225 3.06 16.84 10.15
C GLU A 225 4.33 17.12 9.34
N GLU A 226 5.51 16.79 9.89
CA GLU A 226 6.80 16.94 9.19
C GLU A 226 6.86 16.01 7.96
N ILE A 227 6.36 14.77 8.08
CA ILE A 227 6.29 13.82 6.96
C ILE A 227 5.36 14.35 5.86
N VAL A 228 4.18 14.87 6.21
CA VAL A 228 3.26 15.47 5.23
C VAL A 228 3.91 16.68 4.54
N HIS A 229 4.65 17.51 5.29
CA HIS A 229 5.38 18.64 4.73
C HIS A 229 6.46 18.17 3.73
N LEU A 230 7.32 17.21 4.12
CA LEU A 230 8.34 16.63 3.23
C LEU A 230 7.76 15.97 1.99
N LEU A 231 6.54 15.44 2.08
CA LEU A 231 5.84 14.77 0.99
C LEU A 231 5.01 15.71 0.11
N SER A 232 4.77 16.95 0.52
CA SER A 232 3.99 17.90 -0.27
C SER A 232 4.69 18.28 -1.57
N THR A 233 3.89 18.61 -2.60
CA THR A 233 4.40 19.04 -3.91
C THR A 233 3.69 20.31 -4.39
N GLU A 234 4.43 21.19 -5.03
CA GLU A 234 3.90 22.39 -5.70
C GLU A 234 3.29 22.07 -7.08
N ASN A 235 3.39 20.82 -7.54
CA ASN A 235 2.85 20.43 -8.83
C ASN A 235 1.31 20.52 -8.84
N THR A 236 0.76 21.48 -9.56
CA THR A 236 -0.68 21.77 -9.59
C THR A 236 -1.53 20.69 -10.24
N VAL A 237 -0.93 19.77 -11.01
CA VAL A 237 -1.65 18.62 -11.59
C VAL A 237 -1.69 17.40 -10.65
N ALA A 238 -1.04 17.49 -9.48
CA ALA A 238 -0.99 16.40 -8.52
C ALA A 238 -2.38 16.02 -8.01
N THR A 239 -2.67 14.71 -8.03
CA THR A 239 -3.94 14.14 -7.55
C THR A 239 -3.72 13.27 -6.33
N THR A 240 -4.81 12.75 -5.77
CA THR A 240 -4.79 11.79 -4.66
C THR A 240 -5.81 10.69 -4.92
N SER A 241 -5.60 9.51 -4.31
CA SER A 241 -6.56 8.42 -4.32
C SER A 241 -7.92 8.86 -3.77
N LEU A 242 -9.02 8.51 -4.44
CA LEU A 242 -10.39 8.79 -3.96
C LEU A 242 -10.77 7.99 -2.70
N PHE A 243 -10.01 6.94 -2.38
CA PHE A 243 -10.17 6.20 -1.13
C PHE A 243 -9.40 6.81 0.05
N ALA A 244 -8.49 7.77 -0.20
CA ALA A 244 -7.62 8.32 0.83
C ALA A 244 -8.04 9.76 1.17
N ARG A 245 -7.78 10.21 2.40
CA ARG A 245 -8.03 11.59 2.81
C ARG A 245 -6.89 12.46 2.29
N LYS A 246 -7.17 13.40 1.39
CA LYS A 246 -6.21 14.45 1.01
C LYS A 246 -5.83 15.29 2.23
N VAL A 247 -4.54 15.52 2.43
CA VAL A 247 -4.00 16.38 3.51
C VAL A 247 -3.07 17.48 3.02
N ALA A 248 -2.48 17.31 1.83
CA ALA A 248 -1.77 18.38 1.13
C ALA A 248 -1.86 18.14 -0.38
N ASN A 249 -1.29 19.03 -1.19
CA ASN A 249 -1.26 18.82 -2.63
C ASN A 249 -0.39 17.60 -2.97
N GLY A 250 -0.95 16.65 -3.73
CA GLY A 250 -0.33 15.35 -4.02
C GLY A 250 -0.15 14.40 -2.83
N VAL A 251 -0.66 14.72 -1.63
CA VAL A 251 -0.48 13.90 -0.42
C VAL A 251 -1.81 13.48 0.17
N SER A 252 -1.93 12.18 0.49
CA SER A 252 -3.12 11.64 1.15
C SER A 252 -2.80 10.59 2.21
N LEU A 253 -3.72 10.39 3.13
CA LEU A 253 -3.61 9.47 4.26
C LEU A 253 -4.68 8.39 4.20
N ALA A 254 -4.33 7.18 4.63
CA ALA A 254 -5.32 6.18 4.98
C ALA A 254 -4.78 5.16 5.99
N TRP A 255 -5.66 4.62 6.82
CA TRP A 255 -5.31 3.52 7.72
C TRP A 255 -5.15 2.20 6.95
N GLU A 256 -4.15 1.41 7.34
CA GLU A 256 -3.94 0.05 6.85
C GLU A 256 -5.25 -0.76 6.94
N PRO A 257 -5.65 -1.50 5.89
CA PRO A 257 -6.77 -2.44 5.99
C PRO A 257 -6.68 -3.33 7.22
N HIS A 258 -7.79 -3.40 7.97
CA HIS A 258 -7.97 -4.39 9.01
C HIS A 258 -9.28 -5.13 8.73
N ASP A 259 -9.22 -6.16 7.89
CA ASP A 259 -10.36 -7.01 7.56
C ASP A 259 -10.25 -8.34 8.34
N PRO A 260 -11.06 -8.54 9.40
CA PRO A 260 -11.04 -9.77 10.19
C PRO A 260 -11.46 -11.01 9.40
N ALA A 261 -12.16 -10.85 8.28
CA ALA A 261 -12.62 -11.97 7.45
C ALA A 261 -11.56 -12.44 6.45
N SER A 262 -10.52 -11.64 6.18
CA SER A 262 -9.50 -11.92 5.15
C SER A 262 -8.28 -12.67 5.69
N TYR A 263 -8.47 -13.71 6.51
CA TYR A 263 -7.40 -14.49 7.15
C TYR A 263 -6.38 -15.14 6.19
N ARG A 264 -6.61 -15.15 4.87
CA ARG A 264 -5.78 -15.84 3.87
C ARG A 264 -5.20 -14.97 2.75
N LYS A 265 -5.64 -13.72 2.60
CA LYS A 265 -5.15 -12.82 1.53
C LYS A 265 -5.00 -11.40 2.07
N GLN A 266 -3.77 -11.00 2.35
CA GLN A 266 -3.47 -9.59 2.68
C GLN A 266 -3.47 -8.80 1.37
N LEU A 267 -4.56 -8.10 1.11
CA LEU A 267 -4.67 -7.16 -0.01
C LEU A 267 -4.00 -5.84 0.36
N SER A 268 -3.44 -5.16 -0.63
CA SER A 268 -3.04 -3.76 -0.44
C SER A 268 -4.26 -2.89 -0.11
N PHE A 269 -4.02 -1.71 0.44
CA PHE A 269 -5.08 -0.76 0.78
C PHE A 269 -6.02 -0.50 -0.41
N GLY A 270 -5.47 -0.17 -1.58
CA GLY A 270 -6.26 0.12 -2.77
C GLY A 270 -7.05 -1.07 -3.26
N GLU A 271 -6.44 -2.25 -3.30
CA GLU A 271 -7.11 -3.49 -3.72
C GLU A 271 -8.27 -3.82 -2.80
N HIS A 272 -8.08 -3.72 -1.48
CA HIS A 272 -9.14 -3.98 -0.51
C HIS A 272 -10.35 -3.06 -0.72
N ARG A 273 -10.13 -1.76 -0.95
CA ARG A 273 -11.23 -0.78 -1.11
C ARG A 273 -11.93 -0.98 -2.45
N SER A 274 -11.16 -1.26 -3.49
CA SER A 274 -11.68 -1.51 -4.84
C SER A 274 -12.48 -2.80 -4.90
N GLU A 275 -12.02 -3.85 -4.20
CA GLU A 275 -12.71 -5.13 -4.14
C GLU A 275 -14.07 -5.00 -3.43
N GLN A 276 -14.13 -4.34 -2.27
CA GLN A 276 -15.40 -4.15 -1.56
C GLN A 276 -16.38 -3.30 -2.39
N LEU A 277 -15.88 -2.30 -3.12
CA LEU A 277 -16.72 -1.49 -3.99
C LEU A 277 -17.27 -2.31 -5.18
N ALA A 278 -16.41 -3.08 -5.86
CA ALA A 278 -16.81 -3.96 -6.95
C ALA A 278 -17.82 -5.02 -6.50
N ARG A 279 -17.59 -5.66 -5.34
CA ARG A 279 -18.54 -6.57 -4.69
C ARG A 279 -19.89 -5.91 -4.47
N GLY A 280 -19.90 -4.66 -4.00
CA GLY A 280 -21.13 -3.89 -3.78
C GLY A 280 -21.91 -3.64 -5.08
N VAL A 281 -21.22 -3.27 -6.16
CA VAL A 281 -21.84 -3.07 -7.49
C VAL A 281 -22.45 -4.37 -8.01
N ILE A 282 -21.70 -5.46 -8.01
CA ILE A 282 -22.17 -6.76 -8.52
C ILE A 282 -23.33 -7.30 -7.69
N ARG A 283 -23.26 -7.14 -6.36
CA ARG A 283 -24.35 -7.52 -5.45
C ARG A 283 -25.63 -6.72 -5.73
N SER A 284 -25.51 -5.44 -6.05
CA SER A 284 -26.67 -4.59 -6.39
C SER A 284 -27.47 -5.17 -7.56
N ILE A 285 -26.77 -5.64 -8.59
CA ILE A 285 -27.36 -6.20 -9.80
C ILE A 285 -27.97 -7.57 -9.51
N ARG A 286 -27.15 -8.49 -8.97
CA ARG A 286 -27.56 -9.87 -8.71
C ARG A 286 -28.75 -9.97 -7.77
N ASP A 287 -28.75 -9.16 -6.71
CA ASP A 287 -29.78 -9.21 -5.67
C ASP A 287 -30.91 -8.19 -5.95
N SER A 288 -30.84 -7.42 -7.06
CA SER A 288 -31.80 -6.36 -7.42
C SER A 288 -32.08 -5.35 -6.29
N ILE A 289 -31.02 -4.95 -5.59
CA ILE A 289 -31.08 -3.97 -4.49
C ILE A 289 -30.42 -2.65 -4.88
N PRO A 290 -30.78 -1.51 -4.25
CA PRO A 290 -30.14 -0.23 -4.54
C PRO A 290 -28.62 -0.26 -4.34
N VAL A 291 -27.86 0.26 -5.33
CA VAL A 291 -26.39 0.20 -5.36
C VAL A 291 -25.72 0.80 -4.13
N ALA A 292 -26.23 1.95 -3.66
CA ALA A 292 -25.71 2.59 -2.45
C ALA A 292 -25.87 1.70 -1.21
N SER A 293 -26.98 0.96 -1.11
CA SER A 293 -27.24 0.02 0.00
C SER A 293 -26.32 -1.19 -0.07
N ALA A 294 -26.10 -1.77 -1.26
CA ALA A 294 -25.21 -2.90 -1.48
C ALA A 294 -23.75 -2.56 -1.18
N ILE A 295 -23.29 -1.39 -1.62
CA ILE A 295 -21.95 -0.88 -1.36
C ILE A 295 -21.77 -0.59 0.13
N ARG A 296 -22.73 0.09 0.76
CA ARG A 296 -22.64 0.32 2.21
C ARG A 296 -22.50 -0.98 2.98
N ALA A 297 -23.25 -2.01 2.61
CA ALA A 297 -23.20 -3.31 3.26
C ALA A 297 -21.83 -3.99 3.09
N THR A 298 -21.27 -3.99 1.88
CA THR A 298 -19.96 -4.61 1.59
C THR A 298 -18.80 -3.85 2.24
N LEU A 299 -18.83 -2.51 2.25
CA LEU A 299 -17.86 -1.70 2.99
C LEU A 299 -17.86 -2.03 4.48
N LEU A 300 -19.04 -2.13 5.11
CA LEU A 300 -19.15 -2.51 6.52
C LEU A 300 -18.64 -3.94 6.77
N GLN A 301 -18.91 -4.88 5.86
CA GLN A 301 -18.40 -6.25 5.95
C GLN A 301 -16.87 -6.30 5.90
N GLY A 302 -16.23 -5.46 5.07
CA GLY A 302 -14.78 -5.29 5.02
C GLY A 302 -14.20 -4.38 6.10
N ASN A 303 -14.96 -4.04 7.15
CA ASN A 303 -14.55 -3.12 8.22
C ASN A 303 -14.15 -1.72 7.73
N ILE A 304 -14.69 -1.23 6.61
CA ILE A 304 -14.44 0.11 6.05
C ILE A 304 -15.55 1.06 6.50
N ASP A 305 -15.20 2.29 6.91
CA ASP A 305 -16.19 3.34 7.18
C ASP A 305 -16.82 3.83 5.85
N PRO A 306 -18.12 3.60 5.60
CA PRO A 306 -18.75 4.01 4.35
C PRO A 306 -18.77 5.52 4.14
N SER A 307 -18.71 6.30 5.22
CA SER A 307 -18.68 7.77 5.18
C SER A 307 -17.26 8.33 5.03
N ASN A 308 -16.24 7.50 5.27
CA ASN A 308 -14.84 7.88 5.14
C ASN A 308 -13.95 6.68 4.77
N PRO A 309 -13.79 6.36 3.47
CA PRO A 309 -13.10 5.14 3.02
C PRO A 309 -11.60 5.09 3.36
N SER A 310 -11.03 6.21 3.83
CA SER A 310 -9.65 6.26 4.34
C SER A 310 -9.47 5.57 5.68
N ARG A 311 -10.57 5.16 6.34
CA ARG A 311 -10.59 4.60 7.69
C ARG A 311 -11.24 3.22 7.70
N ASN A 312 -10.77 2.40 8.62
CA ASN A 312 -11.54 1.27 9.12
C ASN A 312 -12.55 1.79 10.17
N LEU A 313 -13.59 1.01 10.49
CA LEU A 313 -14.51 1.36 11.57
C LEU A 313 -13.81 1.43 12.94
N THR A 314 -12.70 0.71 13.09
CA THR A 314 -11.87 0.63 14.30
C THR A 314 -10.65 1.55 14.28
N SER A 315 -10.48 2.38 13.25
CA SER A 315 -9.31 3.24 13.12
C SER A 315 -9.27 4.33 14.20
N PRO A 316 -8.11 4.58 14.84
CA PRO A 316 -7.93 5.70 15.75
C PRO A 316 -8.27 7.04 15.10
N SER A 317 -8.66 8.02 15.93
CA SER A 317 -8.77 9.41 15.51
C SER A 317 -7.38 10.04 15.47
N LEU A 318 -7.06 10.72 14.38
CA LEU A 318 -5.86 11.55 14.30
C LEU A 318 -6.18 12.90 14.96
N GLY A 319 -5.49 13.24 16.04
CA GLY A 319 -5.66 14.51 16.77
C GLY A 319 -4.99 15.71 16.10
N LEU A 320 -4.80 15.68 14.79
CA LEU A 320 -4.00 16.66 14.06
C LEU A 320 -4.85 17.77 13.42
N CYS A 321 -4.30 18.98 13.41
CA CYS A 321 -4.78 20.10 12.59
C CYS A 321 -4.06 20.09 11.24
N LEU A 322 -4.30 19.05 10.44
CA LEU A 322 -3.89 18.96 9.03
C LEU A 322 -5.07 19.29 8.11
#